data_AF-A0A8J3G868-F1
#
_entry.id   AF-A0A8J3G868-F1
#
_cell.length_a   1.000
_cell.length_b   1.000
_cell.length_c   1.000
_cell.angle_alpha   90.00
_cell.angle_beta   90.00
_cell.angle_gamma   90.00
#
_symmetry.space_group_name_H-M   'P 1'
#
loop_
_entity.id
_entity.type
_entity.pdbx_description
1 polymer ?
#
loop_
_entity_poly.entity_id
_entity_poly.type
_entity_poly.pdbx_seq_one_letter_code
_entity_poly.pdbx_strand_id
1 'polypeptide(L)'
;MLNYQKMEDEIEELHENHTFIFMEKPQVAMKKPILLLKRDLTKPILQALDRIEKIRQRKANNVDSIILEGLFVLAVSSFENSLNDTLRILLLNIPQKLDIKSENITKKDLIEGSPLKQAVENRIVAISYKSLQEMLNLFVEITGINESTVAENEMNELLEIKATRNLLIHNNLVENSIYNQTSGPNRRSPVGIERKLVIDQDYLYQALSLLRDLLRRLECELSRKYIHYTKIRAIKALFNYVFQTPVMVFENEFEVDITKDTIGLIKSSDRKKSLSSSERFYYDIWIAHSHGNKFELESGKFFSISDKDKFAYFIKNINLLMP
;
A
#
# COMPACT_ATOMS: atom_id res chain seq x y z
N MET A 1 2.42 -63.19 42.49
CA MET A 1 2.76 -61.75 42.65
C MET A 1 4.10 -61.37 42.03
N LEU A 2 5.08 -62.28 41.85
CA LEU A 2 6.40 -61.93 41.31
C LEU A 2 6.50 -61.74 39.77
N ASN A 3 5.41 -61.95 39.02
CA ASN A 3 5.43 -61.96 37.55
C ASN A 3 4.73 -60.74 36.91
N TYR A 4 4.10 -59.88 37.71
CA TYR A 4 3.48 -58.64 37.23
C TYR A 4 4.46 -57.47 37.30
N GLN A 5 5.23 -57.36 38.39
CA GLN A 5 6.25 -56.32 38.57
C GLN A 5 7.29 -56.34 37.43
N LYS A 6 7.76 -57.55 37.06
CA LYS A 6 8.77 -57.72 36.02
C LYS A 6 8.28 -57.36 34.61
N MET A 7 6.97 -57.41 34.40
CA MET A 7 6.32 -57.05 33.14
C MET A 7 6.03 -55.55 33.08
N GLU A 8 5.78 -54.89 34.22
CA GLU A 8 5.72 -53.43 34.31
C GLU A 8 7.10 -52.80 34.10
N ASP A 9 8.16 -53.37 34.68
CA ASP A 9 9.53 -52.88 34.50
C ASP A 9 10.01 -52.99 33.04
N GLU A 10 9.67 -54.07 32.31
CA GLU A 10 9.98 -54.22 30.88
C GLU A 10 9.16 -53.28 29.97
N ILE A 11 7.93 -52.92 30.37
CA ILE A 11 7.09 -51.96 29.65
C ILE A 11 7.58 -50.52 29.88
N GLU A 12 8.08 -50.21 31.08
CA GLU A 12 8.67 -48.91 31.42
C GLU A 12 10.02 -48.70 30.69
N GLU A 13 10.85 -49.74 30.59
CA GLU A 13 12.13 -49.72 29.86
C GLU A 13 11.94 -49.64 28.32
N LEU A 14 10.83 -50.17 27.80
CA LEU A 14 10.42 -49.99 26.39
C LEU A 14 9.82 -48.61 26.12
N HIS A 15 9.18 -47.98 27.12
CA HIS A 15 8.68 -46.61 27.01
C HIS A 15 9.79 -45.56 27.11
N GLU A 16 10.85 -45.81 27.87
CA GLU A 16 12.01 -44.90 27.95
C GLU A 16 12.88 -44.92 26.68
N ASN A 17 13.02 -46.07 26.00
CA ASN A 17 13.87 -46.20 24.81
C ASN A 17 13.20 -45.80 23.47
N HIS A 18 11.89 -45.53 23.45
CA HIS A 18 11.17 -45.09 22.24
C HIS A 18 10.64 -43.66 22.29
N THR A 19 11.24 -42.80 23.13
CA THR A 19 11.12 -41.36 22.94
C THR A 19 11.96 -40.94 21.73
N PHE A 20 11.46 -41.25 20.53
CA PHE A 20 11.83 -40.54 19.32
C PHE A 20 11.55 -39.07 19.58
N ILE A 21 12.61 -38.33 19.90
CA ILE A 21 12.62 -36.88 19.87
C ILE A 21 12.36 -36.49 18.41
N PHE A 22 11.08 -36.42 18.03
CA PHE A 22 10.65 -35.46 17.03
C PHE A 22 10.87 -34.09 17.67
N MET A 23 12.11 -33.62 17.60
CA MET A 23 12.38 -32.19 17.52
C MET A 23 11.70 -31.73 16.22
N GLU A 24 10.39 -31.50 16.29
CA GLU A 24 9.80 -30.44 15.51
C GLU A 24 10.57 -29.19 15.90
N LYS A 25 11.59 -28.86 15.10
CA LYS A 25 12.10 -27.49 15.07
C LYS A 25 10.86 -26.61 15.03
N PRO A 26 10.67 -25.67 15.96
CA PRO A 26 9.57 -24.73 15.83
C PRO A 26 9.73 -24.12 14.45
N GLN A 27 8.79 -24.44 13.54
CA GLN A 27 8.72 -23.77 12.26
C GLN A 27 8.47 -22.33 12.62
N VAL A 28 9.54 -21.51 12.61
CA VAL A 28 9.41 -20.06 12.67
C VAL A 28 8.52 -19.74 11.49
N ALA A 29 7.23 -19.47 11.76
CA ALA A 29 6.26 -19.18 10.74
C ALA A 29 6.80 -18.00 9.94
N MET A 30 7.32 -18.28 8.74
CA MET A 30 8.03 -17.25 7.97
C MET A 30 7.03 -16.15 7.64
N LYS A 31 7.33 -14.96 8.14
CA LYS A 31 6.48 -13.78 7.97
C LYS A 31 6.36 -13.49 6.47
N LYS A 32 5.12 -13.37 5.98
CA LYS A 32 4.82 -13.01 4.58
C LYS A 32 5.66 -11.78 4.16
N PRO A 33 6.34 -11.83 3.01
CA PRO A 33 7.18 -10.71 2.58
C PRO A 33 6.35 -9.46 2.29
N ILE A 34 6.98 -8.30 2.35
CA ILE A 34 6.36 -7.04 1.90
C ILE A 34 6.65 -6.92 0.40
N LEU A 35 5.59 -6.91 -0.40
CA LEU A 35 5.65 -6.84 -1.87
C LEU A 35 5.27 -5.46 -2.42
N LEU A 36 5.32 -4.44 -1.57
CA LEU A 36 5.08 -3.04 -1.96
C LEU A 36 6.05 -2.63 -3.08
N LEU A 37 5.53 -1.95 -4.09
CA LEU A 37 6.33 -1.29 -5.11
C LEU A 37 6.30 0.23 -4.90
N LYS A 38 7.46 0.88 -5.01
CA LYS A 38 7.58 2.34 -4.97
C LYS A 38 6.62 3.01 -5.95
N ARG A 39 6.54 2.48 -7.18
CA ARG A 39 5.66 3.00 -8.24
C ARG A 39 4.18 2.97 -7.86
N ASP A 40 3.75 1.97 -7.10
CA ASP A 40 2.36 1.85 -6.68
C ASP A 40 2.06 2.88 -5.58
N LEU A 41 3.02 3.11 -4.68
CA LEU A 41 2.90 4.09 -3.60
C LEU A 41 2.81 5.54 -4.12
N THR A 42 3.58 5.89 -5.15
CA THR A 42 3.61 7.24 -5.74
C THR A 42 2.53 7.47 -6.80
N LYS A 43 1.92 6.40 -7.33
CA LYS A 43 0.90 6.48 -8.38
C LYS A 43 -0.27 7.42 -8.06
N PRO A 44 -0.88 7.41 -6.86
CA PRO A 44 -1.99 8.31 -6.56
C PRO A 44 -1.59 9.79 -6.65
N ILE A 45 -0.40 10.13 -6.17
CA ILE A 45 0.16 11.49 -6.24
C ILE A 45 0.42 11.89 -7.69
N LEU A 46 1.03 11.00 -8.50
CA LEU A 46 1.26 11.25 -9.93
C LEU A 46 -0.05 11.45 -10.70
N GLN A 47 -1.09 10.68 -10.37
CA GLN A 47 -2.43 10.85 -10.95
C GLN A 47 -3.07 12.19 -10.55
N ALA A 48 -2.90 12.63 -9.30
CA ALA A 48 -3.38 13.95 -8.87
C ALA A 48 -2.61 15.09 -9.55
N LEU A 49 -1.29 14.96 -9.73
CA LEU A 49 -0.47 15.91 -10.48
C LEU A 49 -0.92 16.05 -11.94
N ASP A 50 -1.17 14.93 -12.62
CA ASP A 50 -1.73 14.93 -13.99
C ASP A 50 -3.11 15.60 -14.05
N ARG A 51 -3.99 15.32 -13.09
CA ARG A 51 -5.30 15.99 -12.99
C ARG A 51 -5.16 17.50 -12.78
N ILE A 52 -4.27 17.93 -11.88
CA ILE A 52 -4.01 19.35 -11.61
C ILE A 52 -3.46 20.05 -12.85
N GLU A 53 -2.57 19.42 -13.61
CA GLU A 53 -2.06 20.02 -14.85
C GLU A 53 -3.17 20.15 -15.92
N LYS A 54 -4.04 19.14 -16.05
CA LYS A 54 -5.23 19.23 -16.92
C LYS A 54 -6.17 20.35 -16.50
N ILE A 55 -6.36 20.56 -15.19
CA ILE A 55 -7.14 21.68 -14.66
C ILE A 55 -6.48 23.02 -15.02
N ARG A 56 -5.16 23.13 -14.86
CA ARG A 56 -4.38 24.33 -15.19
C ARG A 56 -4.50 24.71 -16.67
N GLN A 57 -4.45 23.72 -17.57
CA GLN A 57 -4.67 23.90 -19.00
C GLN A 57 -6.09 24.39 -19.32
N ARG A 58 -7.12 23.85 -18.66
CA ARG A 58 -8.50 24.31 -18.83
C ARG A 58 -8.72 25.72 -18.29
N LYS A 59 -8.12 26.07 -17.14
CA LYS A 59 -8.15 27.41 -16.55
C LYS A 59 -7.68 28.49 -17.53
N ALA A 60 -6.64 28.23 -18.32
CA ALA A 60 -6.09 29.18 -19.28
C ALA A 60 -7.13 29.70 -20.30
N ASN A 61 -8.21 28.95 -20.52
CA ASN A 61 -9.21 29.24 -21.54
C ASN A 61 -10.60 29.62 -20.98
N ASN A 62 -10.75 29.83 -19.66
CA ASN A 62 -12.07 30.02 -19.03
C ASN A 62 -12.08 31.16 -18.01
N VAL A 63 -13.05 32.06 -18.13
CA VAL A 63 -13.33 33.16 -17.18
C VAL A 63 -14.66 32.98 -16.43
N ASP A 64 -15.43 31.96 -16.77
CA ASP A 64 -16.72 31.67 -16.14
C ASP A 64 -16.54 31.21 -14.69
N SER A 65 -17.24 31.87 -13.76
CA SER A 65 -17.08 31.63 -12.33
C SER A 65 -17.50 30.22 -11.91
N ILE A 66 -18.55 29.65 -12.50
CA ILE A 66 -19.02 28.30 -12.18
C ILE A 66 -17.98 27.27 -12.61
N ILE A 67 -17.36 27.48 -13.79
CA ILE A 67 -16.27 26.62 -14.26
C ILE A 67 -15.07 26.73 -13.31
N LEU A 68 -14.67 27.94 -12.91
CA LEU A 68 -13.54 28.15 -11.99
C LEU A 68 -13.79 27.50 -10.62
N GLU A 69 -14.99 27.65 -10.06
CA GLU A 69 -15.42 27.01 -8.82
C GLU A 69 -15.37 25.47 -8.92
N GLY A 70 -15.88 24.89 -10.01
CA GLY A 70 -15.84 23.45 -10.25
C GLY A 70 -14.40 22.91 -10.38
N LEU A 71 -13.54 23.64 -11.09
CA LEU A 71 -12.11 23.30 -11.22
C LEU A 71 -11.39 23.38 -9.88
N PHE A 72 -11.72 24.38 -9.06
CA PHE A 72 -11.17 24.54 -7.71
C PHE A 72 -11.50 23.36 -6.80
N VAL A 73 -12.78 22.97 -6.73
CA VAL A 73 -13.22 21.81 -5.94
C VAL A 73 -12.51 20.54 -6.41
N LEU A 74 -12.44 20.32 -7.72
CA LEU A 74 -11.80 19.13 -8.28
C LEU A 74 -10.30 19.05 -7.93
N ALA A 75 -9.61 20.19 -7.90
CA ALA A 75 -8.19 20.24 -7.54
C ALA A 75 -7.97 19.87 -6.06
N VAL A 76 -8.72 20.48 -5.15
CA VAL A 76 -8.63 20.21 -3.70
C VAL A 76 -8.99 18.76 -3.40
N SER A 77 -10.07 18.23 -3.99
CA SER A 77 -10.44 16.83 -3.83
C SER A 77 -9.40 15.86 -4.42
N SER A 78 -8.78 16.21 -5.54
CA SER A 78 -7.70 15.38 -6.12
C SER A 78 -6.49 15.30 -5.20
N PHE A 79 -6.14 16.41 -4.53
CA PHE A 79 -5.09 16.45 -3.54
C PHE A 79 -5.42 15.56 -2.33
N GLU A 80 -6.56 15.77 -1.67
CA GLU A 80 -6.94 15.00 -0.45
C GLU A 80 -7.06 13.50 -0.74
N ASN A 81 -7.66 13.13 -1.88
CA ASN A 81 -7.79 11.73 -2.28
C ASN A 81 -6.42 11.07 -2.54
N SER A 82 -5.45 11.79 -3.12
CA SER A 82 -4.12 11.23 -3.35
C SER A 82 -3.42 10.83 -2.06
N LEU A 83 -3.59 11.62 -0.99
CA LEU A 83 -3.03 11.30 0.33
C LEU A 83 -3.67 10.04 0.91
N ASN A 84 -5.00 9.98 0.87
CA ASN A 84 -5.77 8.83 1.37
C ASN A 84 -5.44 7.54 0.59
N ASP A 85 -5.37 7.62 -0.73
CA ASP A 85 -5.06 6.48 -1.59
C ASP A 85 -3.63 5.98 -1.38
N THR A 86 -2.66 6.89 -1.23
CA THR A 86 -1.28 6.52 -0.89
C THR A 86 -1.20 5.84 0.49
N LEU A 87 -1.90 6.36 1.51
CA LEU A 87 -1.97 5.72 2.83
C LEU A 87 -2.62 4.35 2.77
N ARG A 88 -3.70 4.19 2.01
CA ARG A 88 -4.37 2.89 1.81
C ARG A 88 -3.41 1.86 1.23
N ILE A 89 -2.67 2.22 0.18
CA ILE A 89 -1.67 1.34 -0.45
C ILE A 89 -0.59 0.96 0.56
N LEU A 90 -0.08 1.93 1.32
CA LEU A 90 0.96 1.70 2.31
C LEU A 90 0.50 0.75 3.43
N LEU A 91 -0.66 1.01 4.03
CA LEU A 91 -1.18 0.25 5.18
C LEU A 91 -1.62 -1.17 4.80
N LEU A 92 -2.12 -1.38 3.57
CA LEU A 92 -2.41 -2.71 3.06
C LEU A 92 -1.15 -3.57 2.87
N ASN A 93 -0.02 -2.94 2.54
CA ASN A 93 1.25 -3.63 2.31
C ASN A 93 2.15 -3.69 3.55
N ILE A 94 2.02 -2.75 4.48
CA ILE A 94 2.78 -2.67 5.74
C ILE A 94 1.80 -2.50 6.90
N PRO A 95 1.04 -3.56 7.27
CA PRO A 95 0.03 -3.47 8.33
C PRO A 95 0.58 -3.12 9.70
N GLN A 96 1.90 -3.24 9.93
CA GLN A 96 2.52 -2.86 11.19
C GLN A 96 2.44 -1.34 11.45
N LYS A 97 2.13 -0.55 10.43
CA LYS A 97 1.90 0.89 10.54
C LYS A 97 0.44 1.23 10.91
N LEU A 98 -0.44 0.23 10.99
CA LEU A 98 -1.76 0.39 11.59
C LEU A 98 -1.62 0.26 13.11
N ASP A 99 -2.17 1.22 13.85
CA ASP A 99 -2.35 1.05 15.28
C ASP A 99 -3.58 0.16 15.54
N ILE A 100 -3.36 -1.16 15.51
CA ILE A 100 -4.41 -2.19 15.65
C ILE A 100 -5.16 -2.07 16.98
N LYS A 101 -4.56 -1.47 18.02
CA LYS A 101 -5.23 -1.30 19.32
C LYS A 101 -6.40 -0.31 19.27
N SER A 102 -6.44 0.54 18.25
CA SER A 102 -7.47 1.57 18.07
C SER A 102 -8.60 1.19 17.12
N GLU A 103 -8.48 0.06 16.40
CA GLU A 103 -9.41 -0.31 15.32
C GLU A 103 -10.39 -1.40 15.79
N ASN A 104 -11.67 -1.04 15.91
CA ASN A 104 -12.74 -1.98 16.26
C ASN A 104 -13.09 -2.88 15.07
N ILE A 105 -12.53 -4.08 15.02
CA ILE A 105 -12.93 -5.12 14.05
C ILE A 105 -14.18 -5.84 14.59
N THR A 106 -15.29 -5.77 13.86
CA THR A 106 -16.54 -6.43 14.28
C THR A 106 -16.54 -7.92 13.92
N LYS A 107 -17.40 -8.71 14.59
CA LYS A 107 -17.60 -10.13 14.24
C LYS A 107 -18.08 -10.32 12.81
N LYS A 108 -18.81 -9.35 12.25
CA LYS A 108 -19.28 -9.35 10.87
C LYS A 108 -18.11 -9.23 9.89
N ASP A 109 -17.12 -8.39 10.20
CA ASP A 109 -15.92 -8.20 9.38
C ASP A 109 -15.04 -9.46 9.31
N LEU A 110 -15.07 -10.29 10.36
CA LEU A 110 -14.40 -11.60 10.37
C LEU A 110 -15.10 -12.61 9.44
N ILE A 111 -16.42 -12.48 9.26
CA ILE A 111 -17.26 -13.39 8.49
C ILE A 111 -17.30 -12.99 7.00
N GLU A 112 -17.37 -11.69 6.69
CA GLU A 112 -17.52 -11.18 5.31
C GLU A 112 -16.19 -11.08 4.53
N GLY A 113 -15.05 -11.10 5.23
CA GLY A 113 -13.75 -11.34 4.62
C GLY A 113 -12.76 -10.15 4.63
N SER A 114 -11.48 -10.54 4.68
CA SER A 114 -10.27 -9.70 4.79
C SER A 114 -10.30 -8.59 5.87
N PRO A 115 -10.25 -8.95 7.17
CA PRO A 115 -10.28 -8.00 8.30
C PRO A 115 -9.27 -6.85 8.20
N LEU A 116 -8.09 -7.11 7.61
CA LEU A 116 -7.09 -6.09 7.34
C LEU A 116 -7.60 -4.98 6.40
N LYS A 117 -8.32 -5.33 5.32
CA LYS A 117 -8.84 -4.33 4.37
C LYS A 117 -9.84 -3.43 5.07
N GLN A 118 -10.72 -4.01 5.87
CA GLN A 118 -11.71 -3.25 6.62
C GLN A 118 -11.06 -2.32 7.65
N ALA A 119 -10.08 -2.81 8.41
CA ALA A 119 -9.32 -1.98 9.36
C ALA A 119 -8.62 -0.81 8.65
N VAL A 120 -8.03 -1.05 7.47
CA VAL A 120 -7.45 0.03 6.66
C VAL A 120 -8.51 1.04 6.23
N GLU A 121 -9.65 0.60 5.68
CA GLU A 121 -10.69 1.54 5.25
C GLU A 121 -11.25 2.36 6.41
N ASN A 122 -11.51 1.72 7.56
CA ASN A 122 -11.95 2.43 8.77
C ASN A 122 -10.94 3.51 9.17
N ARG A 123 -9.65 3.19 9.15
CA ARG A 123 -8.58 4.15 9.43
C ARG A 123 -8.55 5.30 8.43
N ILE A 124 -8.64 5.02 7.13
CA ILE A 124 -8.63 6.04 6.08
C ILE A 124 -9.85 6.95 6.20
N VAL A 125 -11.02 6.39 6.46
CA VAL A 125 -12.25 7.15 6.70
C VAL A 125 -12.07 8.06 7.92
N ALA A 126 -11.56 7.54 9.04
CA ALA A 126 -11.28 8.34 10.24
C ALA A 126 -10.29 9.49 9.97
N ILE A 127 -9.25 9.26 9.15
CA ILE A 127 -8.31 10.31 8.73
C ILE A 127 -8.99 11.35 7.83
N SER A 128 -9.87 10.92 6.92
CA SER A 128 -10.53 11.81 5.95
C SER A 128 -11.45 12.85 6.60
N TYR A 129 -12.00 12.55 7.78
CA TYR A 129 -12.84 13.47 8.55
C TYR A 129 -12.05 14.50 9.37
N LYS A 130 -10.73 14.36 9.46
CA LYS A 130 -9.88 15.27 10.23
C LYS A 130 -9.62 16.59 9.50
N SER A 131 -9.07 17.56 10.24
CA SER A 131 -8.52 18.78 9.65
C SER A 131 -7.40 18.43 8.65
N LEU A 132 -7.16 19.31 7.66
CA LEU A 132 -6.10 19.07 6.67
C LEU A 132 -4.71 18.99 7.30
N GLN A 133 -4.47 19.83 8.30
CA GLN A 133 -3.27 19.79 9.13
C GLN A 133 -3.08 18.40 9.72
N GLU A 134 -4.08 17.88 10.43
CA GLU A 134 -4.00 16.55 11.06
C GLU A 134 -3.82 15.45 10.02
N MET A 135 -4.52 15.52 8.89
CA MET A 135 -4.36 14.57 7.80
C MET A 135 -2.92 14.56 7.27
N LEU A 136 -2.31 15.72 7.05
CA LEU A 136 -0.93 15.83 6.58
C LEU A 136 0.08 15.38 7.65
N ASN A 137 -0.14 15.73 8.91
CA ASN A 137 0.71 15.26 10.01
C ASN A 137 0.67 13.73 10.11
N LEU A 138 -0.52 13.13 10.10
CA LEU A 138 -0.68 11.68 10.08
C LEU A 138 -0.11 11.05 8.81
N PHE A 139 -0.21 11.72 7.67
CA PHE A 139 0.39 11.26 6.43
C PHE A 139 1.91 11.16 6.56
N VAL A 140 2.56 12.22 7.05
CA VAL A 140 4.00 12.26 7.29
C VAL A 140 4.41 11.20 8.30
N GLU A 141 3.70 11.09 9.42
CA GLU A 141 3.96 10.12 10.47
C GLU A 141 3.88 8.67 9.94
N ILE A 142 2.74 8.32 9.31
CA ILE A 142 2.50 6.97 8.80
C ILE A 142 3.47 6.65 7.67
N THR A 143 3.76 7.58 6.76
CA THR A 143 4.71 7.34 5.67
C THR A 143 6.16 7.33 6.15
N GLY A 144 6.47 8.02 7.24
CA GLY A 144 7.81 8.19 7.79
C GLY A 144 8.74 9.00 6.90
N ILE A 145 8.18 9.93 6.12
CA ILE A 145 8.93 10.96 5.37
C ILE A 145 9.30 12.12 6.31
N ASN A 146 10.10 13.08 5.84
CA ASN A 146 10.57 14.18 6.68
C ASN A 146 9.41 15.09 7.14
N GLU A 147 9.34 15.42 8.43
CA GLU A 147 8.36 16.36 8.99
C GLU A 147 8.46 17.76 8.40
N SER A 148 9.67 18.18 7.99
CA SER A 148 9.88 19.47 7.33
C SER A 148 9.42 19.50 5.86
N THR A 149 8.69 18.49 5.37
CA THR A 149 8.22 18.45 3.98
C THR A 149 7.16 19.52 3.70
N VAL A 150 6.37 19.88 4.72
CA VAL A 150 5.36 20.94 4.63
C VAL A 150 5.80 22.10 5.49
N ALA A 151 6.09 23.25 4.88
CA ALA A 151 6.43 24.45 5.63
C ALA A 151 5.18 25.08 6.28
N GLU A 152 5.37 25.79 7.38
CA GLU A 152 4.26 26.39 8.14
C GLU A 152 3.45 27.39 7.30
N ASN A 153 4.11 28.22 6.49
CA ASN A 153 3.45 29.16 5.58
C ASN A 153 2.57 28.44 4.55
N GLU A 154 3.07 27.35 3.96
CA GLU A 154 2.33 26.55 2.97
C GLU A 154 1.13 25.86 3.61
N MET A 155 1.29 25.42 4.85
CA MET A 155 0.20 24.86 5.63
C MET A 155 -0.90 25.90 5.89
N ASN A 156 -0.53 27.13 6.23
CA ASN A 156 -1.47 28.23 6.40
C ASN A 156 -2.23 28.57 5.11
N GLU A 157 -1.56 28.54 3.95
CA GLU A 157 -2.21 28.70 2.65
C GLU A 157 -3.18 27.53 2.35
N LEU A 158 -2.79 26.30 2.66
CA LEU A 158 -3.64 25.11 2.49
C LEU A 158 -4.89 25.14 3.37
N LEU A 159 -4.77 25.62 4.61
CA LEU A 159 -5.90 25.81 5.52
C LEU A 159 -6.92 26.79 4.93
N GLU A 160 -6.45 27.92 4.39
CA GLU A 160 -7.33 28.89 3.72
C GLU A 160 -8.01 28.29 2.48
N ILE A 161 -7.26 27.60 1.62
CA ILE A 161 -7.80 26.93 0.43
C ILE A 161 -8.90 25.92 0.81
N LYS A 162 -8.67 25.09 1.83
CA LYS A 162 -9.67 24.13 2.30
C LYS A 162 -10.89 24.82 2.89
N ALA A 163 -10.68 25.86 3.70
CA ALA A 163 -11.77 26.62 4.28
C ALA A 163 -12.64 27.26 3.18
N THR A 164 -12.02 27.84 2.15
CA THR A 164 -12.71 28.36 0.96
C THR A 164 -13.48 27.27 0.22
N ARG A 165 -12.89 26.07 0.05
CA ARG A 165 -13.59 24.92 -0.59
C ARG A 165 -14.83 24.51 0.20
N ASN A 166 -14.72 24.44 1.52
CA ASN A 166 -15.86 24.14 2.39
C ASN A 166 -16.92 25.24 2.33
N LEU A 167 -16.51 26.51 2.29
CA LEU A 167 -17.40 27.65 2.17
C LEU A 167 -18.17 27.65 0.84
N LEU A 168 -17.50 27.29 -0.26
CA LEU A 168 -18.15 27.12 -1.57
C LEU A 168 -19.24 26.05 -1.51
N ILE A 169 -18.92 24.87 -1.00
CA ILE A 169 -19.84 23.72 -0.97
C ILE A 169 -21.02 23.96 -0.03
N HIS A 170 -20.77 24.54 1.14
CA HIS A 170 -21.76 24.60 2.22
C HIS A 170 -22.46 25.95 2.34
N ASN A 171 -21.89 27.03 1.82
CA ASN A 171 -22.42 28.39 2.01
C ASN A 171 -22.27 29.30 0.79
N ASN A 172 -22.10 28.75 -0.42
CA ASN A 172 -21.99 29.52 -1.67
C ASN A 172 -20.99 30.70 -1.58
N LEU A 173 -19.83 30.44 -0.96
CA LEU A 173 -18.75 31.41 -0.73
C LEU A 173 -19.09 32.59 0.19
N VAL A 174 -20.24 32.60 0.87
CA VAL A 174 -20.59 33.62 1.87
C VAL A 174 -19.84 33.33 3.16
N GLU A 175 -19.01 34.26 3.63
CA GLU A 175 -18.22 34.11 4.85
C GLU A 175 -19.10 33.86 6.09
N ASN A 176 -18.64 32.96 6.95
CA ASN A 176 -19.30 32.62 8.20
C ASN A 176 -18.28 32.35 9.33
N SER A 177 -18.77 32.08 10.53
CA SER A 177 -17.93 31.79 11.70
C SER A 177 -17.02 30.58 11.50
N ILE A 178 -17.48 29.55 10.78
CA ILE A 178 -16.70 28.32 10.52
C ILE A 178 -15.47 28.64 9.65
N TYR A 179 -15.65 29.42 8.57
CA TYR A 179 -14.52 29.86 7.74
C TYR A 179 -13.51 30.68 8.56
N ASN A 180 -14.00 31.60 9.39
CA ASN A 180 -13.13 32.42 10.25
C ASN A 180 -12.31 31.60 11.25
N GLN A 181 -12.84 30.48 11.73
CA GLN A 181 -12.14 29.59 12.66
C GLN A 181 -11.14 28.65 11.98
N THR A 182 -11.35 28.32 10.70
CA THR A 182 -10.64 27.23 10.02
C THR A 182 -9.66 27.68 8.93
N SER A 183 -9.75 28.92 8.45
CA SER A 183 -8.90 29.47 7.38
C SER A 183 -7.47 29.83 7.82
N GLY A 184 -7.17 29.76 9.12
CA GLY A 184 -5.83 30.06 9.64
C GLY A 184 -5.43 31.54 9.45
N PRO A 185 -4.13 31.86 9.55
CA PRO A 185 -3.67 33.24 9.49
C PRO A 185 -3.74 33.87 8.09
N ASN A 186 -3.83 33.06 7.04
CA ASN A 186 -3.89 33.52 5.64
C ASN A 186 -5.30 33.84 5.15
N ARG A 187 -6.29 33.88 6.07
CA ARG A 187 -7.67 34.26 5.77
C ARG A 187 -7.74 35.54 4.91
N ARG A 188 -8.52 35.49 3.83
CA ARG A 188 -8.63 36.57 2.82
C ARG A 188 -9.29 37.88 3.29
N SER A 189 -9.79 37.96 4.53
CA SER A 189 -10.24 39.22 5.12
C SER A 189 -10.26 39.19 6.65
N PRO A 190 -9.75 40.23 7.34
CA PRO A 190 -9.94 40.40 8.77
C PRO A 190 -11.24 41.13 9.15
N VAL A 191 -11.99 41.67 8.19
CA VAL A 191 -13.08 42.64 8.46
C VAL A 191 -14.31 42.32 7.60
N GLY A 192 -15.38 41.85 8.25
CA GLY A 192 -16.70 41.63 7.64
C GLY A 192 -17.24 40.22 7.86
N ILE A 193 -18.42 40.09 8.45
CA ILE A 193 -19.23 38.87 8.41
C ILE A 193 -20.12 38.99 7.15
N GLU A 194 -20.43 37.88 6.47
CA GLU A 194 -21.35 37.81 5.32
C GLU A 194 -20.81 38.34 3.97
N ARG A 195 -19.51 38.62 3.82
CA ARG A 195 -18.94 38.92 2.50
C ARG A 195 -18.95 37.67 1.62
N LYS A 196 -19.28 37.81 0.34
CA LYS A 196 -19.08 36.74 -0.64
C LYS A 196 -17.65 36.74 -1.17
N LEU A 197 -16.92 35.65 -0.94
CA LEU A 197 -15.61 35.41 -1.54
C LEU A 197 -15.74 35.10 -3.02
N VAL A 198 -14.67 35.31 -3.77
CA VAL A 198 -14.59 35.01 -5.21
C VAL A 198 -13.44 34.05 -5.45
N ILE A 199 -13.68 33.07 -6.32
CA ILE A 199 -12.63 32.20 -6.88
C ILE A 199 -12.39 32.72 -8.30
N ASP A 200 -11.48 33.67 -8.42
CA ASP A 200 -11.05 34.18 -9.71
C ASP A 200 -9.91 33.33 -10.29
N GLN A 201 -9.43 33.72 -11.47
CA GLN A 201 -8.34 33.03 -12.14
C GLN A 201 -7.03 33.04 -11.35
N ASP A 202 -6.74 34.11 -10.62
CA ASP A 202 -5.46 34.27 -9.93
C ASP A 202 -5.45 33.42 -8.66
N TYR A 203 -6.54 33.47 -7.89
CA TYR A 203 -6.75 32.62 -6.74
C TYR A 203 -6.71 31.14 -7.12
N LEU A 204 -7.42 30.74 -8.18
CA LEU A 204 -7.36 29.35 -8.66
C LEU A 204 -5.92 28.97 -9.07
N TYR A 205 -5.19 29.85 -9.75
CA TYR A 205 -3.82 29.56 -10.16
C TYR A 205 -2.87 29.40 -8.97
N GLN A 206 -2.98 30.26 -7.96
CA GLN A 206 -2.19 30.18 -6.73
C GLN A 206 -2.48 28.87 -6.01
N ALA A 207 -3.76 28.52 -5.84
CA ALA A 207 -4.15 27.26 -5.21
C ALA A 207 -3.60 26.04 -5.98
N LEU A 208 -3.73 26.01 -7.31
CA LEU A 208 -3.19 24.92 -8.14
C LEU A 208 -1.67 24.81 -8.03
N SER A 209 -0.96 25.94 -7.97
CA SER A 209 0.49 25.96 -7.88
C SER A 209 0.96 25.37 -6.54
N LEU A 210 0.35 25.80 -5.44
CA LEU A 210 0.65 25.27 -4.11
C LEU A 210 0.37 23.76 -4.02
N LEU A 211 -0.82 23.32 -4.44
CA LEU A 211 -1.20 21.90 -4.39
C LEU A 211 -0.23 21.04 -5.23
N ARG A 212 0.15 21.50 -6.42
CA ARG A 212 1.10 20.81 -7.29
C ARG A 212 2.48 20.72 -6.66
N ASP A 213 2.99 21.83 -6.14
CA ASP A 213 4.37 21.91 -5.65
C ASP A 213 4.53 21.10 -4.35
N LEU A 214 3.50 21.09 -3.49
CA LEU A 214 3.46 20.18 -2.35
C LEU A 214 3.40 18.71 -2.78
N LEU A 215 2.51 18.34 -3.71
CA LEU A 215 2.44 16.96 -4.21
C LEU A 215 3.76 16.48 -4.81
N ARG A 216 4.47 17.33 -5.55
CA ARG A 216 5.80 16.99 -6.09
C ARG A 216 6.81 16.74 -4.99
N ARG A 217 6.84 17.56 -3.94
CA ARG A 217 7.75 17.33 -2.80
C ARG A 217 7.41 16.05 -2.04
N LEU A 218 6.12 15.79 -1.80
CA LEU A 218 5.67 14.53 -1.19
C LEU A 218 6.05 13.31 -2.05
N GLU A 219 5.90 13.40 -3.37
CA GLU A 219 6.34 12.35 -4.30
C GLU A 219 7.84 12.11 -4.20
N CYS A 220 8.66 13.16 -4.23
CA CYS A 220 10.11 13.06 -4.15
C CYS A 220 10.56 12.41 -2.82
N GLU A 221 9.98 12.85 -1.70
CA GLU A 221 10.29 12.31 -0.38
C GLU A 221 9.86 10.84 -0.23
N LEU A 222 8.68 10.47 -0.74
CA LEU A 222 8.24 9.07 -0.79
C LEU A 222 9.14 8.23 -1.68
N SER A 223 9.46 8.72 -2.89
CA SER A 223 10.33 8.04 -3.83
C SER A 223 11.72 7.78 -3.23
N ARG A 224 12.25 8.74 -2.46
CA ARG A 224 13.52 8.61 -1.73
C ARG A 224 13.41 7.60 -0.59
N LYS A 225 12.39 7.73 0.26
CA LYS A 225 12.19 6.85 1.44
C LYS A 225 11.99 5.40 1.05
N TYR A 226 11.26 5.15 -0.05
CA TYR A 226 10.89 3.82 -0.52
C TYR A 226 11.70 3.38 -1.74
N ILE A 227 12.90 3.94 -1.97
CA ILE A 227 13.74 3.67 -3.14
C ILE A 227 14.04 2.17 -3.34
N HIS A 228 14.19 1.42 -2.25
CA HIS A 228 14.49 -0.01 -2.28
C HIS A 228 13.27 -0.91 -2.51
N TYR A 229 12.05 -0.37 -2.66
CA TYR A 229 10.84 -1.14 -2.92
C TYR A 229 10.65 -1.34 -4.43
N THR A 230 11.58 -2.10 -5.01
CA THR A 230 11.64 -2.38 -6.45
C THR A 230 10.90 -3.67 -6.81
N LYS A 231 10.52 -3.81 -8.09
CA LYS A 231 9.88 -5.02 -8.63
C LYS A 231 10.81 -6.22 -8.49
N ILE A 232 12.10 -6.09 -8.81
CA ILE A 232 13.08 -7.17 -8.63
C ILE A 232 13.12 -7.64 -7.17
N ARG A 233 13.17 -6.71 -6.21
CA ARG A 233 13.20 -7.07 -4.78
C ARG A 233 11.93 -7.78 -4.37
N ALA A 234 10.77 -7.28 -4.77
CA ALA A 234 9.48 -7.89 -4.45
C ALA A 234 9.40 -9.31 -5.03
N ILE A 235 9.79 -9.51 -6.29
CA ILE A 235 9.74 -10.83 -6.90
C ILE A 235 10.74 -11.79 -6.25
N LYS A 236 11.97 -11.34 -5.97
CA LYS A 236 12.95 -12.17 -5.25
C LYS A 236 12.44 -12.57 -3.85
N ALA A 237 11.81 -11.64 -3.14
CA ALA A 237 11.23 -11.93 -1.82
C ALA A 237 10.07 -12.94 -1.92
N LEU A 238 9.21 -12.81 -2.94
CA LEU A 238 8.15 -13.77 -3.21
C LEU A 238 8.72 -15.15 -3.59
N PHE A 239 9.76 -15.19 -4.42
CA PHE A 239 10.42 -16.42 -4.84
C PHE A 239 11.00 -17.17 -3.63
N ASN A 240 11.76 -16.48 -2.77
CA ASN A 240 12.35 -17.06 -1.57
C ASN A 240 11.29 -17.48 -0.52
N TYR A 241 10.10 -16.87 -0.55
CA TYR A 241 8.99 -17.28 0.29
C TYR A 241 8.34 -18.58 -0.20
N VAL A 242 8.20 -18.72 -1.53
CA VAL A 242 7.63 -19.90 -2.18
C VAL A 242 8.62 -21.08 -2.14
N PHE A 243 9.85 -20.86 -2.58
CA PHE A 243 10.92 -21.84 -2.67
C PHE A 243 11.88 -21.69 -1.49
N GLN A 244 11.77 -22.60 -0.54
CA GLN A 244 12.58 -22.60 0.69
C GLN A 244 13.75 -23.57 0.62
N THR A 245 13.82 -24.38 -0.45
CA THR A 245 14.88 -25.37 -0.63
C THR A 245 16.16 -24.69 -1.13
N PRO A 246 17.34 -25.16 -0.69
CA PRO A 246 18.62 -24.61 -1.14
C PRO A 246 18.90 -24.86 -2.64
N VAL A 247 18.11 -25.73 -3.28
CA VAL A 247 18.18 -26.03 -4.72
C VAL A 247 17.70 -24.83 -5.55
N MET A 248 16.65 -24.15 -5.08
CA MET A 248 15.98 -23.07 -5.78
C MET A 248 16.45 -21.72 -5.26
N VAL A 249 17.52 -21.21 -5.87
CA VAL A 249 18.07 -19.88 -5.56
C VAL A 249 17.76 -18.96 -6.73
N PHE A 250 17.11 -17.82 -6.46
CA PHE A 250 16.61 -16.90 -7.48
C PHE A 250 17.67 -16.52 -8.53
N GLU A 251 18.90 -16.19 -8.09
CA GLU A 251 20.02 -15.77 -8.93
C GLU A 251 20.48 -16.85 -9.91
N ASN A 252 20.20 -18.12 -9.60
CA ASN A 252 20.57 -19.24 -10.46
C ASN A 252 19.54 -19.51 -11.55
N GLU A 253 18.30 -19.08 -11.36
CA GLU A 253 17.19 -19.34 -12.29
C GLU A 253 16.91 -18.16 -13.22
N PHE A 254 17.20 -16.92 -12.78
CA PHE A 254 16.82 -15.72 -13.54
C PHE A 254 17.97 -14.73 -13.70
N GLU A 255 17.98 -14.06 -14.86
CA GLU A 255 18.71 -12.81 -15.06
C GLU A 255 17.85 -11.62 -14.64
N VAL A 256 18.49 -10.52 -14.24
CA VAL A 256 17.80 -9.28 -13.84
C VAL A 256 18.37 -8.07 -14.56
N ASP A 257 17.49 -7.20 -15.05
CA ASP A 257 17.86 -5.88 -15.55
C ASP A 257 17.60 -4.87 -14.43
N ILE A 258 18.66 -4.54 -13.68
CA ILE A 258 18.61 -3.59 -12.56
C ILE A 258 18.17 -2.20 -13.04
N THR A 259 18.52 -1.83 -14.28
CA THR A 259 18.23 -0.50 -14.83
C THR A 259 16.76 -0.35 -15.14
N LYS A 260 16.13 -1.40 -15.69
CA LYS A 260 14.70 -1.41 -16.02
C LYS A 260 13.81 -1.90 -14.87
N ASP A 261 14.40 -2.40 -13.80
CA ASP A 261 13.70 -3.05 -12.69
C ASP A 261 12.82 -4.22 -13.16
N THR A 262 13.37 -5.06 -14.04
CA THR A 262 12.66 -6.20 -14.65
C THR A 262 13.44 -7.50 -14.50
N ILE A 263 12.72 -8.61 -14.49
CA ILE A 263 13.31 -9.95 -14.61
C ILE A 263 13.51 -10.23 -16.10
N GLY A 264 14.72 -10.65 -16.44
CA GLY A 264 15.14 -11.03 -17.78
C GLY A 264 14.93 -12.52 -18.05
N LEU A 265 15.81 -13.11 -18.86
CA LEU A 265 15.67 -14.48 -19.34
C LEU A 265 15.80 -15.53 -18.22
N ILE A 266 15.12 -16.65 -18.43
CA ILE A 266 15.29 -17.87 -17.63
C ILE A 266 16.64 -18.49 -18.00
N LYS A 267 17.46 -18.78 -16.99
CA LYS A 267 18.71 -19.52 -17.15
C LYS A 267 18.37 -21.00 -17.38
N SER A 268 19.05 -21.63 -18.33
CA SER A 268 18.91 -23.07 -18.55
C SER A 268 19.39 -23.82 -17.30
N SER A 269 18.45 -24.44 -16.56
CA SER A 269 18.76 -25.21 -15.36
C SER A 269 18.04 -26.57 -15.39
N ASP A 270 18.80 -27.65 -15.19
CA ASP A 270 18.27 -29.01 -15.02
C ASP A 270 17.65 -29.25 -13.63
N ARG A 271 17.65 -28.23 -12.76
CA ARG A 271 17.31 -28.32 -11.32
C ARG A 271 15.83 -28.58 -11.07
N LYS A 272 14.97 -28.34 -12.07
CA LYS A 272 13.56 -28.73 -12.05
C LYS A 272 13.35 -30.23 -11.76
N LYS A 273 14.31 -31.08 -12.16
CA LYS A 273 14.25 -32.54 -11.96
C LYS A 273 14.32 -32.93 -10.48
N SER A 274 15.04 -32.16 -9.66
CA SER A 274 15.20 -32.39 -8.22
C SER A 274 14.09 -31.78 -7.34
N LEU A 275 13.11 -31.10 -7.93
CA LEU A 275 12.00 -30.49 -7.18
C LEU A 275 10.95 -31.51 -6.76
N SER A 276 10.37 -31.30 -5.58
CA SER A 276 9.16 -32.00 -5.17
C SER A 276 7.98 -31.70 -6.11
N SER A 277 6.92 -32.52 -6.06
CA SER A 277 5.71 -32.31 -6.88
C SER A 277 5.08 -30.93 -6.63
N SER A 278 5.02 -30.51 -5.37
CA SER A 278 4.50 -29.20 -4.96
C SER A 278 5.36 -28.04 -5.48
N GLU A 279 6.69 -28.12 -5.32
CA GLU A 279 7.60 -27.06 -5.81
C GLU A 279 7.61 -26.97 -7.34
N ARG A 280 7.55 -28.11 -8.02
CA ARG A 280 7.44 -28.15 -9.48
C ARG A 280 6.18 -27.44 -9.96
N PHE A 281 5.05 -27.64 -9.27
CA PHE A 281 3.80 -26.94 -9.55
C PHE A 281 3.93 -25.42 -9.38
N TYR A 282 4.50 -24.95 -8.28
CA TYR A 282 4.78 -23.53 -8.08
C TYR A 282 5.66 -22.94 -9.18
N TYR A 283 6.72 -23.66 -9.54
CA TYR A 283 7.68 -23.22 -10.56
C TYR A 283 7.04 -23.15 -11.95
N ASP A 284 6.22 -24.13 -12.31
CA ASP A 284 5.55 -24.15 -13.60
C ASP A 284 4.54 -23.01 -13.74
N ILE A 285 3.77 -22.72 -12.68
CA ILE A 285 2.88 -21.54 -12.64
C ILE A 285 3.69 -20.25 -12.76
N TRP A 286 4.82 -20.15 -12.03
CA TRP A 286 5.69 -18.98 -12.03
C TRP A 286 6.22 -18.67 -13.43
N ILE A 287 6.77 -19.68 -14.10
CA ILE A 287 7.36 -19.55 -15.44
C ILE A 287 6.28 -19.19 -16.46
N ALA A 288 5.10 -19.80 -16.37
CA ALA A 288 3.99 -19.48 -17.25
C ALA A 288 3.55 -18.02 -17.15
N HIS A 289 3.46 -17.49 -15.93
CA HIS A 289 3.01 -16.10 -15.72
C HIS A 289 4.10 -15.06 -15.96
N SER A 290 5.38 -15.40 -15.74
CA SER A 290 6.49 -14.47 -15.95
C SER A 290 6.93 -14.37 -17.41
N HIS A 291 6.87 -15.48 -18.16
CA HIS A 291 7.45 -15.57 -19.52
C HIS A 291 6.43 -15.96 -20.60
N GLY A 292 5.14 -16.08 -20.25
CA GLY A 292 4.09 -16.43 -21.21
C GLY A 292 4.13 -17.88 -21.69
N ASN A 293 4.88 -18.74 -20.99
CA ASN A 293 4.92 -20.17 -21.32
C ASN A 293 3.55 -20.81 -21.05
N LYS A 294 3.13 -21.76 -21.91
CA LYS A 294 1.90 -22.50 -21.67
C LYS A 294 2.05 -23.37 -20.42
N PHE A 295 1.14 -23.19 -19.47
CA PHE A 295 0.97 -24.09 -18.34
C PHE A 295 -0.13 -25.09 -18.69
N GLU A 296 0.23 -26.35 -18.88
CA GLU A 296 -0.72 -27.43 -19.06
C GLU A 296 -0.67 -28.32 -17.82
N LEU A 297 -1.83 -28.48 -17.18
CA LEU A 297 -2.00 -29.51 -16.16
C LEU A 297 -1.92 -30.86 -16.88
N GLU A 298 -0.84 -31.60 -16.66
CA GLU A 298 -0.75 -32.96 -17.15
C GLU A 298 -1.91 -33.79 -16.56
N SER A 299 -2.81 -34.25 -17.43
CA SER A 299 -3.96 -35.05 -17.03
C SER A 299 -3.50 -36.32 -16.29
N GLY A 300 -4.10 -36.58 -15.13
CA GLY A 300 -3.75 -37.74 -14.29
C GLY A 300 -2.61 -37.52 -13.28
N LYS A 301 -1.96 -36.34 -13.25
CA LYS A 301 -1.01 -35.99 -12.18
C LYS A 301 -1.72 -35.18 -11.08
N PHE A 302 -1.71 -35.70 -9.86
CA PHE A 302 -2.17 -34.97 -8.67
C PHE A 302 -1.01 -34.14 -8.09
N PHE A 303 -1.23 -32.84 -7.96
CA PHE A 303 -0.29 -31.96 -7.26
C PHE A 303 -0.73 -31.81 -5.81
N SER A 304 0.14 -32.14 -4.87
CA SER A 304 -0.09 -31.84 -3.45
C SER A 304 0.23 -30.37 -3.20
N ILE A 305 -0.71 -29.62 -2.64
CA ILE A 305 -0.44 -28.28 -2.08
C ILE A 305 -0.08 -28.48 -0.62
N SER A 306 1.22 -28.44 -0.32
CA SER A 306 1.74 -28.62 1.03
C SER A 306 1.33 -27.50 1.99
N ASP A 307 1.11 -26.29 1.46
CA ASP A 307 0.76 -25.10 2.23
C ASP A 307 -0.25 -24.24 1.46
N LYS A 308 -1.52 -24.28 1.89
CA LYS A 308 -2.63 -23.55 1.25
C LYS A 308 -2.51 -22.04 1.41
N ASP A 309 -1.97 -21.56 2.53
CA ASP A 309 -1.80 -20.13 2.79
C ASP A 309 -0.68 -19.54 1.95
N LYS A 310 0.42 -20.27 1.77
CA LYS A 310 1.48 -19.95 0.82
C LYS A 310 0.97 -19.92 -0.61
N PHE A 311 0.17 -20.91 -1.01
CA PHE A 311 -0.44 -20.94 -2.34
C PHE A 311 -1.37 -19.74 -2.57
N ALA A 312 -2.29 -19.48 -1.65
CA ALA A 312 -3.21 -18.35 -1.75
C ALA A 312 -2.45 -17.02 -1.80
N TYR A 313 -1.39 -16.86 -1.02
CA TYR A 313 -0.54 -15.68 -1.05
C TYR A 313 0.23 -15.54 -2.37
N PHE A 314 0.77 -16.63 -2.90
CA PHE A 314 1.44 -16.64 -4.20
C PHE A 314 0.49 -16.23 -5.33
N ILE A 315 -0.67 -16.90 -5.43
CA ILE A 315 -1.68 -16.61 -6.46
C ILE A 315 -2.19 -15.17 -6.36
N LYS A 316 -2.43 -14.65 -5.15
CA LYS A 316 -2.85 -13.26 -4.94
C LYS A 316 -1.84 -12.25 -5.53
N ASN A 317 -0.56 -12.61 -5.58
CA ASN A 317 0.52 -11.72 -6.02
C ASN A 317 1.12 -12.14 -7.38
N ILE A 318 0.47 -13.06 -8.11
CA ILE A 318 1.04 -13.61 -9.35
C ILE A 318 1.22 -12.57 -10.45
N ASN A 319 0.38 -11.53 -10.46
CA ASN A 319 0.49 -10.41 -11.41
C ASN A 319 1.77 -9.58 -11.23
N LEU A 320 2.47 -9.72 -10.10
CA LEU A 320 3.80 -9.13 -9.90
C LEU A 320 4.81 -9.68 -10.93
N LEU A 321 4.60 -10.91 -11.40
CA LEU A 321 5.48 -11.61 -12.32
C LEU A 321 5.29 -11.16 -13.77
N MET A 322 4.17 -10.53 -14.11
CA MET A 322 3.93 -10.06 -15.47
C MET A 322 4.98 -9.03 -15.90
N PRO A 323 5.42 -9.03 -17.18
CA PRO A 323 6.43 -8.12 -17.71
C PRO A 323 6.20 -6.64 -17.37
#